data_AF-A0A6J4NG23-F1
#
_entry.id   AF-A0A6J4NG23-F1
#
_cell.length_a   1.000
_cell.length_b   1.000
_cell.length_c   1.000
_cell.angle_alpha   90.00
_cell.angle_beta   90.00
_cell.angle_gamma   90.00
#
_symmetry.space_group_name_H-M   'P 1'
#
loop_
_entity.id
_entity.type
_entity.pdbx_description
1 polymer ?
#
loop_
_entity_poly.entity_id
_entity_poly.type
_entity_poly.pdbx_seq_one_letter_code
_entity_poly.pdbx_strand_id
1 'polypeptide(L)'
;MLSLLFAWTILFIFCSIIGAGVLNDLNASSFEQQDDRQLLAAWLGLVLLATGLLTTSLLLPLSPLVGLAVALALCGVALRSSSTRQEVRHWSVTLSRRKLLAVALLSVGVAAIMVQPVVWIDTGLYHYSLIQWLARFSAVPGLALLFSNFGFTSSWFALAAPFNTGIFTGQMLTVATGFAFLLAVCQFFLGLARGVQTQAQISDWFAIAYFGVLGLLIAIVEVHRNILVSTSPDLPIAFLIGIVAWAVIVIANAPAAPSPK
;
A
#
# COMPACT_ATOMS: atom_id res chain seq x y z
N MET A 1 -9.16 -15.60 -3.07
CA MET A 1 -8.38 -15.51 -1.82
C MET A 1 -6.89 -15.79 -2.03
N LEU A 2 -6.47 -17.00 -2.45
CA LEU A 2 -5.04 -17.34 -2.64
C LEU A 2 -4.30 -16.36 -3.57
N SER A 3 -4.93 -15.97 -4.67
CA SER A 3 -4.37 -15.02 -5.63
C SER A 3 -4.10 -13.63 -5.01
N LEU A 4 -4.94 -13.19 -4.06
CA LEU A 4 -4.73 -11.94 -3.31
C LEU A 4 -3.54 -12.08 -2.36
N LEU A 5 -3.46 -13.17 -1.61
CA LEU A 5 -2.34 -13.42 -0.68
C LEU A 5 -0.99 -13.46 -1.42
N PHE A 6 -0.97 -14.10 -2.60
CA PHE A 6 0.20 -14.13 -3.46
C PHE A 6 0.57 -12.73 -3.96
N ALA A 7 -0.41 -11.97 -4.47
CA ALA A 7 -0.20 -10.60 -4.93
C ALA A 7 0.29 -9.67 -3.81
N TRP A 8 -0.28 -9.77 -2.60
CA TRP A 8 0.14 -8.96 -1.45
C TRP A 8 1.53 -9.32 -0.95
N THR A 9 1.93 -10.58 -1.03
CA THR A 9 3.31 -10.99 -0.72
C THR A 9 4.29 -10.33 -1.69
N ILE A 10 3.99 -10.37 -2.99
CA ILE A 10 4.81 -9.73 -4.03
C ILE A 10 4.84 -8.21 -3.84
N LEU A 11 3.69 -7.57 -3.64
CA LEU A 11 3.59 -6.13 -3.41
C LEU A 11 4.36 -5.73 -2.16
N PHE A 12 4.25 -6.48 -1.06
CA PHE A 12 5.00 -6.19 0.16
C PHE A 12 6.51 -6.22 -0.07
N ILE A 13 7.01 -7.23 -0.77
CA ILE A 13 8.45 -7.35 -1.08
C ILE A 13 8.91 -6.15 -1.92
N PHE A 14 8.26 -5.88 -3.05
CA PHE A 14 8.67 -4.79 -3.93
C PHE A 14 8.53 -3.43 -3.26
N CYS A 15 7.40 -3.15 -2.62
CA CYS A 15 7.17 -1.87 -1.95
C CYS A 15 8.15 -1.66 -0.80
N SER A 16 8.44 -2.69 0.01
CA SER A 16 9.42 -2.57 1.10
C SER A 16 10.81 -2.22 0.59
N ILE A 17 11.26 -2.84 -0.52
CA ILE A 17 12.57 -2.54 -1.13
C ILE A 17 12.61 -1.11 -1.68
N ILE A 18 11.57 -0.71 -2.43
CA ILE A 18 11.49 0.62 -3.04
C ILE A 18 11.49 1.71 -1.95
N GLY A 19 10.65 1.56 -0.93
CA GLY A 19 10.56 2.54 0.16
C GLY A 19 11.80 2.56 1.04
N ALA A 20 12.46 1.42 1.29
CA ALA A 20 13.74 1.39 2.00
C ALA A 20 14.81 2.20 1.26
N GLY A 21 14.83 2.13 -0.07
CA GLY A 21 15.67 2.99 -0.91
C GLY A 21 15.48 4.47 -0.57
N VAL A 22 14.23 4.95 -0.59
CA VAL A 22 13.92 6.35 -0.29
C VAL A 22 14.23 6.74 1.14
N LEU A 23 13.92 5.89 2.13
CA LEU A 23 14.23 6.17 3.53
C LEU A 23 15.73 6.28 3.79
N ASN A 24 16.55 5.50 3.07
CA ASN A 24 18.00 5.56 3.17
C ASN A 24 18.59 6.75 2.42
N ASP A 25 18.09 7.06 1.22
CA ASP A 25 18.55 8.21 0.44
C ASP A 25 18.24 9.55 1.15
N LEU A 26 17.12 9.61 1.87
CA LEU A 26 16.74 10.79 2.68
C LEU A 26 17.37 10.80 4.08
N ASN A 27 18.18 9.80 4.45
CA ASN A 27 18.75 9.65 5.79
C ASN A 27 17.70 9.77 6.91
N ALA A 28 16.53 9.15 6.73
CA ALA A 28 15.40 9.27 7.66
C ALA A 28 15.67 8.50 8.96
N SER A 29 16.47 9.06 9.87
CA SER A 29 16.90 8.41 11.12
C SER A 29 15.86 8.42 12.24
N SER A 30 14.78 9.21 12.11
CA SER A 30 13.72 9.33 13.13
C SER A 30 12.93 8.03 13.37
N PHE A 31 13.02 7.05 12.47
CA PHE A 31 12.32 5.76 12.57
C PHE A 31 13.27 4.68 13.09
N GLU A 32 13.56 4.72 14.40
CA GLU A 32 14.48 3.77 15.05
C GLU A 32 13.90 2.36 15.16
N GLN A 33 12.57 2.25 15.31
CA GLN A 33 11.91 0.97 15.44
C GLN A 33 11.81 0.26 14.09
N GLN A 34 12.41 -0.94 14.01
CA GLN A 34 12.52 -1.70 12.76
C GLN A 34 11.16 -1.98 12.10
N ASP A 35 10.16 -2.39 12.89
CA ASP A 35 8.83 -2.75 12.36
C ASP A 35 8.10 -1.53 11.77
N ASP A 36 8.25 -0.36 12.41
CA ASP A 36 7.70 0.92 11.93
C ASP A 36 8.36 1.37 10.65
N ARG A 37 9.69 1.26 10.60
CA ARG A 37 10.48 1.61 9.43
C ARG A 37 10.14 0.72 8.24
N GLN A 38 9.95 -0.58 8.44
CA GLN A 38 9.55 -1.51 7.38
C GLN A 38 8.13 -1.23 6.87
N LEU A 39 7.19 -0.94 7.77
CA LEU A 39 5.80 -0.66 7.38
C LEU A 39 5.69 0.70 6.65
N LEU A 40 6.43 1.71 7.11
CA LEU A 40 6.57 2.98 6.40
C LEU A 40 7.22 2.80 5.02
N ALA A 41 8.26 1.96 4.92
CA ALA A 41 8.86 1.62 3.64
C ALA A 41 7.84 0.99 2.68
N ALA A 42 7.01 0.06 3.15
CA ALA A 42 5.95 -0.52 2.34
C ALA A 42 4.95 0.55 1.84
N TRP A 43 4.55 1.51 2.68
CA TRP A 43 3.68 2.62 2.27
C TRP A 43 4.33 3.55 1.23
N LEU A 44 5.60 3.94 1.45
CA LEU A 44 6.33 4.76 0.50
C LEU A 44 6.52 4.06 -0.85
N GLY A 45 6.90 2.78 -0.82
CA GLY A 45 7.03 1.97 -2.03
C GLY A 45 5.70 1.80 -2.77
N LEU A 46 4.58 1.67 -2.05
CA LEU A 46 3.24 1.60 -2.64
C LEU A 46 2.91 2.87 -3.43
N VAL A 47 3.16 4.06 -2.84
CA VAL A 47 2.94 5.36 -3.49
C VAL A 47 3.84 5.52 -4.71
N LEU A 48 5.12 5.17 -4.60
CA LEU A 48 6.09 5.28 -5.69
C LEU A 48 5.79 4.32 -6.83
N LEU A 49 5.42 3.07 -6.52
CA LEU A 49 5.03 2.09 -7.52
C LEU A 49 3.76 2.52 -8.24
N ALA A 50 2.73 2.96 -7.50
CA ALA A 50 1.48 3.45 -8.09
C ALA A 50 1.72 4.66 -9.02
N THR A 51 2.58 5.59 -8.60
CA THR A 51 2.95 6.77 -9.39
C THR A 51 3.77 6.39 -10.61
N GLY A 52 4.77 5.51 -10.47
CA GLY A 52 5.58 5.02 -11.59
C GLY A 52 4.75 4.28 -12.64
N LEU A 53 3.77 3.49 -12.21
CA LEU A 53 2.80 2.84 -13.10
C LEU A 53 1.92 3.87 -13.80
N LEU A 54 1.43 4.90 -13.10
CA LEU A 54 0.67 5.97 -13.73
C LEU A 54 1.51 6.75 -14.77
N THR A 55 2.77 7.03 -14.48
CA THR A 55 3.67 7.66 -15.47
C THR A 55 3.90 6.76 -16.67
N THR A 56 4.10 5.47 -16.43
CA THR A 56 4.29 4.47 -17.51
C THR A 56 3.05 4.34 -18.38
N SER A 57 1.85 4.49 -17.80
CA SER A 57 0.59 4.37 -18.53
C SER A 57 0.40 5.45 -19.60
N LEU A 58 1.14 6.56 -19.51
CA LEU A 58 1.16 7.58 -20.56
C LEU A 58 1.64 7.04 -21.91
N LEU A 59 2.51 6.02 -21.89
CA LEU A 59 3.17 5.49 -23.07
C LEU A 59 2.84 4.02 -23.35
N LEU A 60 2.61 3.21 -22.31
CA LEU A 60 2.46 1.77 -22.44
C LEU A 60 1.23 1.26 -21.67
N PRO A 61 0.52 0.24 -22.19
CA PRO A 61 -0.51 -0.45 -21.43
C PRO A 61 0.11 -1.19 -20.23
N LEU A 62 -0.56 -1.11 -19.08
CA LEU A 62 -0.13 -1.68 -17.80
C LEU A 62 -0.48 -3.18 -17.70
N SER A 63 0.13 -3.97 -18.56
CA SER A 63 0.09 -5.43 -18.47
C SER A 63 0.86 -5.96 -17.24
N PRO A 64 0.69 -7.23 -16.83
CA PRO A 64 1.45 -7.82 -15.73
C PRO A 64 2.97 -7.71 -15.93
N LEU A 65 3.44 -7.88 -17.17
CA LEU A 65 4.86 -7.78 -17.51
C LEU A 65 5.38 -6.35 -17.38
N VAL A 66 4.61 -5.35 -17.82
CA VAL A 66 4.96 -3.93 -17.64
C VAL A 66 4.97 -3.58 -16.16
N GLY A 67 3.96 -4.04 -15.40
CA GLY A 67 3.90 -3.85 -13.96
C GLY A 67 5.12 -4.43 -13.24
N LEU A 68 5.50 -5.66 -13.59
CA LEU A 68 6.69 -6.32 -13.07
C LEU A 68 7.98 -5.57 -13.48
N ALA A 69 8.08 -5.13 -14.73
CA ALA A 69 9.25 -4.38 -15.21
C ALA A 69 9.44 -3.05 -14.46
N VAL A 70 8.36 -2.31 -14.22
CA VAL A 70 8.40 -1.07 -13.41
C VAL A 70 8.82 -1.38 -11.97
N ALA A 71 8.24 -2.40 -11.34
CA ALA A 71 8.61 -2.79 -9.99
C ALA A 71 10.10 -3.19 -9.89
N LEU A 72 10.58 -4.02 -10.82
CA LEU A 72 11.99 -4.44 -10.89
C LEU A 72 12.93 -3.26 -11.16
N ALA A 73 12.55 -2.32 -12.01
CA ALA A 73 13.35 -1.13 -12.28
C ALA A 73 13.50 -0.26 -11.02
N LEU A 74 12.40 0.01 -10.32
CA LEU A 74 12.42 0.79 -9.07
C LEU A 74 13.21 0.07 -7.97
N CYS A 75 13.04 -1.25 -7.81
CA CYS A 75 13.86 -2.03 -6.89
C CYS A 75 15.34 -2.03 -7.29
N GLY A 76 15.65 -2.14 -8.58
CA GLY A 76 17.01 -2.08 -9.10
C GLY A 76 17.70 -0.76 -8.73
N VAL A 77 16.99 0.36 -8.84
CA VAL A 77 17.46 1.68 -8.38
C VAL A 77 17.68 1.69 -6.86
N ALA A 78 16.69 1.28 -6.08
CA ALA A 78 16.78 1.26 -4.61
C ALA A 78 17.94 0.38 -4.09
N LEU A 79 18.16 -0.78 -4.72
CA LEU A 79 19.19 -1.74 -4.35
C LEU A 79 20.61 -1.33 -4.82
N ARG A 80 20.80 -0.20 -5.52
CA ARG A 80 22.15 0.34 -5.77
C ARG A 80 22.79 0.82 -4.47
N SER A 81 21.99 1.30 -3.52
CA SER A 81 22.45 1.69 -2.18
C SER A 81 22.84 0.47 -1.34
N SER A 82 24.06 0.48 -0.79
CA SER A 82 24.52 -0.57 0.12
C SER A 82 23.72 -0.62 1.42
N SER A 83 23.26 0.54 1.91
CA SER A 83 22.43 0.66 3.11
C SER A 83 21.11 -0.08 2.92
N THR A 84 20.44 0.14 1.78
CA THR A 84 19.20 -0.56 1.43
C THR A 84 19.38 -2.07 1.36
N ARG A 85 20.48 -2.56 0.76
CA ARG A 85 20.76 -4.00 0.69
C ARG A 85 20.98 -4.61 2.09
N GLN A 86 21.72 -3.91 2.95
CA GLN A 86 21.97 -4.37 4.32
C GLN A 86 20.68 -4.40 5.14
N GLU A 87 19.85 -3.37 5.02
CA GLU A 87 18.57 -3.26 5.71
C GLU A 87 17.57 -4.35 5.28
N VAL A 88 17.38 -4.55 3.98
CA VAL A 88 16.50 -5.62 3.46
C VAL A 88 16.99 -7.00 3.92
N ARG A 89 18.31 -7.24 3.91
CA ARG A 89 18.90 -8.47 4.44
C ARG A 89 18.63 -8.61 5.94
N HIS A 90 18.78 -7.54 6.71
CA HIS A 90 18.51 -7.55 8.14
C HIS A 90 17.05 -7.90 8.45
N TRP A 91 16.09 -7.33 7.72
CA TRP A 91 14.67 -7.68 7.85
C TRP A 91 14.40 -9.15 7.57
N SER A 92 15.05 -9.73 6.55
CA SER A 92 14.87 -11.15 6.22
C SER A 92 15.36 -12.10 7.32
N VAL A 93 16.43 -11.73 8.05
CA VAL A 93 17.05 -12.57 9.09
C VAL A 93 16.37 -12.40 10.45
N THR A 94 15.82 -11.22 10.73
CA THR A 94 15.14 -10.88 11.99
C THR A 94 13.66 -11.29 12.00
N LEU A 95 13.12 -11.76 10.87
CA LEU A 95 11.74 -12.17 10.75
C LEU A 95 11.46 -13.42 11.59
N SER A 96 10.75 -13.25 12.71
CA SER A 96 10.40 -14.37 13.57
C SER A 96 9.20 -15.16 13.03
N ARG A 97 9.16 -16.47 13.31
CA ARG A 97 8.03 -17.34 12.93
C ARG A 97 6.69 -16.85 13.51
N ARG A 98 6.72 -16.24 14.69
CA ARG A 98 5.53 -15.66 15.34
C ARG A 98 5.02 -14.44 14.56
N LYS A 99 5.91 -13.52 14.15
CA LYS A 99 5.56 -12.37 13.31
C LYS A 99 5.00 -12.83 11.96
N LEU A 100 5.66 -13.79 11.31
CA LEU A 100 5.20 -14.35 10.05
C LEU A 100 3.80 -14.98 10.17
N LEU A 101 3.56 -15.78 11.21
CA LEU A 101 2.24 -16.37 11.47
C LEU A 101 1.17 -15.29 11.73
N ALA A 102 1.48 -14.27 12.53
CA ALA A 102 0.56 -13.17 12.80
C ALA A 102 0.19 -12.42 11.50
N VAL A 103 1.16 -12.04 10.68
CA VAL A 103 0.91 -11.37 9.39
C VAL A 103 0.15 -12.28 8.44
N ALA A 104 0.44 -13.58 8.39
CA ALA A 104 -0.30 -14.54 7.58
C ALA A 104 -1.78 -14.65 8.01
N LEU A 105 -2.06 -14.72 9.31
CA LEU A 105 -3.42 -14.75 9.83
C LEU A 105 -4.18 -13.45 9.53
N LEU A 106 -3.55 -12.29 9.73
CA LEU A 106 -4.13 -11.00 9.36
C LEU A 106 -4.42 -10.92 7.86
N SER A 107 -3.49 -11.40 7.03
CA SER A 107 -3.65 -11.43 5.58
C SER A 107 -4.83 -12.32 5.16
N VAL A 108 -4.99 -13.49 5.79
CA VAL A 108 -6.16 -14.36 5.53
C VAL A 108 -7.46 -13.68 5.95
N GLY A 109 -7.49 -13.04 7.13
CA GLY A 109 -8.67 -12.30 7.60
C GLY A 109 -9.06 -11.15 6.66
N VAL A 110 -8.09 -10.35 6.23
CA VAL A 110 -8.30 -9.27 5.26
C VAL A 110 -8.76 -9.85 3.91
N ALA A 111 -8.13 -10.92 3.43
CA ALA A 111 -8.51 -11.56 2.17
C ALA A 111 -9.94 -12.13 2.20
N ALA A 112 -10.42 -12.62 3.35
CA ALA A 112 -11.80 -13.07 3.50
C ALA A 112 -12.80 -11.92 3.34
N ILE A 113 -12.46 -10.71 3.80
CA ILE A 113 -13.27 -9.51 3.61
C ILE A 113 -13.21 -9.05 2.14
N MET A 114 -12.01 -9.03 1.54
CA MET A 114 -11.79 -8.50 0.19
C MET A 114 -12.36 -9.35 -0.96
N VAL A 115 -12.82 -10.58 -0.68
CA VAL A 115 -13.44 -11.48 -1.68
C VAL A 115 -14.96 -11.26 -1.80
N GLN A 116 -15.55 -10.39 -0.96
CA GLN A 116 -16.98 -10.08 -1.07
C GLN A 116 -17.33 -9.39 -2.40
N PRO A 117 -18.60 -9.48 -2.86
CA PRO A 117 -19.04 -8.84 -4.09
C PRO A 117 -18.85 -7.32 -4.03
N VAL A 118 -18.34 -6.75 -5.13
CA VAL A 118 -18.19 -5.30 -5.28
C VAL A 118 -19.53 -4.69 -5.69
N VAL A 119 -20.13 -3.90 -4.80
CA VAL A 119 -21.42 -3.24 -5.02
C VAL A 119 -21.34 -1.71 -5.07
N TRP A 120 -20.13 -1.15 -4.95
CA TRP A 120 -19.92 0.30 -4.99
C TRP A 120 -20.19 0.86 -6.39
N ILE A 121 -21.09 1.84 -6.47
CA ILE A 121 -21.61 2.34 -7.73
C ILE A 121 -20.49 2.89 -8.64
N ASP A 122 -19.55 3.67 -8.10
CA ASP A 122 -18.47 4.27 -8.88
C ASP A 122 -17.52 3.21 -9.47
N THR A 123 -17.40 2.06 -8.80
CA THR A 123 -16.58 0.97 -9.32
C THR A 123 -17.18 0.38 -10.59
N GLY A 124 -18.51 0.20 -10.61
CA GLY A 124 -19.23 -0.20 -11.82
C GLY A 124 -19.31 0.90 -12.87
N LEU A 125 -19.43 2.17 -12.46
CA LEU A 125 -19.55 3.30 -13.38
C LEU A 125 -18.25 3.61 -14.12
N TYR A 126 -17.10 3.64 -13.43
CA TYR A 126 -15.85 4.03 -14.08
C TYR A 126 -14.57 3.43 -13.53
N HIS A 127 -14.45 3.09 -12.24
CA HIS A 127 -13.14 2.61 -11.74
C HIS A 127 -12.69 1.34 -12.45
N TYR A 128 -13.58 0.35 -12.58
CA TYR A 128 -13.22 -0.91 -13.24
C TYR A 128 -12.91 -0.71 -14.72
N SER A 129 -13.73 0.07 -15.43
CA SER A 129 -13.53 0.38 -16.84
C SER A 129 -12.21 1.09 -17.09
N LEU A 130 -11.81 1.99 -16.20
CA LEU A 130 -10.55 2.73 -16.28
C LEU A 130 -9.35 1.83 -15.95
N ILE A 131 -9.46 0.94 -14.95
CA ILE A 131 -8.45 -0.10 -14.67
C ILE A 131 -8.26 -1.00 -15.89
N GLN A 132 -9.36 -1.48 -16.50
CA GLN A 132 -9.32 -2.30 -17.71
C GLN A 132 -8.72 -1.56 -18.89
N TRP A 133 -9.01 -0.26 -19.02
CA TRP A 133 -8.42 0.57 -20.06
C TRP A 133 -6.91 0.69 -19.89
N LEU A 134 -6.45 1.10 -18.70
CA LEU A 134 -5.02 1.23 -18.41
C LEU A 134 -4.27 -0.09 -18.62
N ALA A 135 -4.93 -1.23 -18.39
CA ALA A 135 -4.33 -2.54 -18.59
C ALA A 135 -4.18 -2.95 -20.07
N ARG A 136 -5.00 -2.40 -20.96
CA ARG A 136 -5.06 -2.76 -22.39
C ARG A 136 -4.53 -1.69 -23.33
N PHE A 137 -4.60 -0.44 -22.92
CA PHE A 137 -4.26 0.73 -23.70
C PHE A 137 -3.43 1.70 -22.86
N SER A 138 -2.58 2.48 -23.53
CA SER A 138 -1.94 3.65 -22.92
C SER A 138 -2.94 4.81 -22.80
N ALA A 139 -2.50 5.91 -22.18
CA ALA A 139 -3.26 7.15 -22.18
C ALA A 139 -3.49 7.64 -23.61
N VAL A 140 -4.75 7.95 -23.93
CA VAL A 140 -5.17 8.50 -25.23
C VAL A 140 -5.63 9.93 -25.02
N PRO A 141 -4.92 10.93 -25.59
CA PRO A 141 -5.34 12.32 -25.51
C PRO A 141 -6.78 12.51 -26.04
N GLY A 142 -7.59 13.30 -25.32
CA GLY A 142 -8.97 13.59 -25.72
C GLY A 142 -10.01 12.52 -25.34
N LEU A 143 -9.62 11.40 -24.72
CA LEU A 143 -10.55 10.33 -24.33
C LEU A 143 -11.67 10.82 -23.39
N ALA A 144 -11.34 11.74 -22.47
CA ALA A 144 -12.30 12.35 -21.56
C ALA A 144 -13.36 13.22 -22.29
N LEU A 145 -13.12 13.66 -23.53
CA LEU A 145 -14.12 14.38 -24.32
C LEU A 145 -15.21 13.45 -24.87
N LEU A 146 -14.88 12.16 -25.06
CA LEU A 146 -15.83 11.13 -25.50
C LEU A 146 -16.59 10.54 -24.32
N PHE A 147 -15.89 10.33 -23.20
CA PHE A 147 -16.50 9.84 -21.98
C PHE A 147 -15.78 10.44 -20.75
N SER A 148 -16.43 11.41 -20.12
CA SER A 148 -15.86 12.26 -19.06
C SER A 148 -15.26 11.48 -17.89
N ASN A 149 -15.81 10.31 -17.58
CA ASN A 149 -15.34 9.46 -16.51
C ASN A 149 -13.88 8.98 -16.70
N PHE A 150 -13.35 8.97 -17.93
CA PHE A 150 -11.94 8.66 -18.20
C PHE A 150 -11.00 9.83 -17.90
N GLY A 151 -11.54 11.01 -17.59
CA GLY A 151 -10.78 12.14 -17.06
C GLY A 151 -10.36 11.97 -15.60
N PHE A 152 -10.95 11.03 -14.85
CA PHE A 152 -10.59 10.75 -13.45
C PHE A 152 -9.40 9.79 -13.35
N THR A 153 -8.24 10.18 -13.89
CA THR A 153 -7.02 9.38 -13.78
C THR A 153 -6.50 9.35 -12.34
N SER A 154 -6.24 8.15 -11.81
CA SER A 154 -5.68 7.96 -10.46
C SER A 154 -4.53 6.97 -10.50
N SER A 155 -3.46 7.24 -9.76
CA SER A 155 -2.35 6.30 -9.56
C SER A 155 -2.82 5.01 -8.89
N TRP A 156 -3.91 5.08 -8.13
CA TRP A 156 -4.55 3.93 -7.53
C TRP A 156 -5.10 2.93 -8.56
N PHE A 157 -5.71 3.44 -9.63
CA PHE A 157 -6.20 2.60 -10.73
C PHE A 157 -5.04 2.03 -11.55
N ALA A 158 -3.98 2.81 -11.75
CA ALA A 158 -2.76 2.34 -12.40
C ALA A 158 -2.08 1.20 -11.63
N LEU A 159 -2.08 1.25 -10.30
CA LEU A 159 -1.57 0.17 -9.44
C LEU A 159 -2.37 -1.13 -9.59
N ALA A 160 -3.69 -1.05 -9.74
CA ALA A 160 -4.56 -2.21 -9.86
C ALA A 160 -4.55 -2.85 -11.27
N ALA A 161 -4.18 -2.09 -12.31
CA ALA A 161 -4.25 -2.52 -13.71
C ALA A 161 -3.44 -3.79 -14.03
N PRO A 162 -2.17 -3.95 -13.61
CA PRO A 162 -1.38 -5.14 -13.90
C PRO A 162 -1.99 -6.45 -13.39
N PHE A 163 -2.82 -6.39 -12.35
CA PHE A 163 -3.46 -7.57 -11.74
C PHE A 163 -4.79 -7.96 -12.40
N ASN A 164 -5.35 -7.11 -13.26
CA ASN A 164 -6.71 -7.27 -13.80
C ASN A 164 -6.72 -7.62 -15.30
N THR A 165 -5.78 -8.49 -15.72
CA THR A 165 -5.67 -8.98 -17.11
C THR A 165 -5.74 -10.50 -17.21
N GLY A 166 -6.08 -11.00 -18.41
CA GLY A 166 -6.08 -12.43 -18.72
C GLY A 166 -6.97 -13.24 -17.79
N ILE A 167 -6.44 -14.35 -17.26
CA ILE A 167 -7.17 -15.28 -16.37
C ILE A 167 -7.61 -14.65 -15.03
N PHE A 168 -7.03 -13.51 -14.65
CA PHE A 168 -7.34 -12.81 -13.40
C PHE A 168 -8.31 -11.65 -13.58
N THR A 169 -8.81 -11.42 -14.81
CA THR A 169 -9.77 -10.35 -15.12
C THR A 169 -10.98 -10.41 -14.18
N GLY A 170 -11.19 -9.34 -13.42
CA GLY A 170 -12.29 -9.19 -12.46
C GLY A 170 -12.10 -9.91 -11.11
N GLN A 171 -11.13 -10.82 -10.98
CA GLN A 171 -10.92 -11.59 -9.75
C GLN A 171 -10.00 -10.90 -8.74
N MET A 172 -9.16 -9.98 -9.20
CA MET A 172 -8.19 -9.24 -8.38
C MET A 172 -8.54 -7.75 -8.29
N LEU A 173 -9.82 -7.42 -8.41
CA LEU A 173 -10.26 -6.03 -8.44
C LEU A 173 -9.89 -5.28 -7.15
N THR A 174 -10.03 -5.96 -6.01
CA THR A 174 -9.76 -5.43 -4.66
C THR A 174 -8.29 -5.53 -4.23
N VAL A 175 -7.36 -5.92 -5.11
CA VAL A 175 -5.96 -6.20 -4.74
C VAL A 175 -5.27 -4.99 -4.11
N ALA A 176 -5.44 -3.79 -4.69
CA ALA A 176 -4.80 -2.57 -4.21
C ALA A 176 -5.40 -2.14 -2.86
N THR A 177 -6.74 -2.04 -2.78
CA THR A 177 -7.48 -1.65 -1.56
C THR A 177 -7.22 -2.61 -0.41
N GLY A 178 -7.24 -3.91 -0.69
CA GLY A 178 -6.91 -4.93 0.30
C GLY A 178 -5.46 -4.88 0.77
N PHE A 179 -4.51 -4.54 -0.09
CA PHE A 179 -3.12 -4.37 0.32
C PHE A 179 -2.93 -3.17 1.27
N ALA A 180 -3.48 -2.01 0.91
CA ALA A 180 -3.44 -0.83 1.78
C ALA A 180 -4.17 -1.08 3.11
N PHE A 181 -5.32 -1.75 3.07
CA PHE A 181 -6.04 -2.13 4.28
C PHE A 181 -5.23 -3.10 5.16
N LEU A 182 -4.54 -4.09 4.56
CA LEU A 182 -3.65 -4.97 5.29
C LEU A 182 -2.52 -4.20 5.98
N LEU A 183 -1.88 -3.24 5.31
CA LEU A 183 -0.85 -2.40 5.93
C LEU A 183 -1.42 -1.58 7.11
N ALA A 184 -2.62 -1.02 6.97
CA ALA A 184 -3.30 -0.28 8.03
C ALA A 184 -3.64 -1.19 9.24
N VAL A 185 -4.14 -2.40 8.98
CA VAL A 185 -4.40 -3.41 10.00
C VAL A 185 -3.11 -3.82 10.71
N CYS A 186 -2.02 -4.04 9.97
CA CYS A 186 -0.72 -4.31 10.56
C CYS A 186 -0.25 -3.15 11.47
N GLN A 187 -0.41 -1.89 11.05
CA GLN A 187 -0.06 -0.72 11.88
C GLN A 187 -0.85 -0.69 13.19
N PHE A 188 -2.16 -0.93 13.11
CA PHE A 188 -3.04 -0.99 14.27
C PHE A 188 -2.61 -2.07 15.27
N PHE A 189 -2.41 -3.30 14.80
CA PHE A 189 -2.03 -4.42 15.67
C PHE A 189 -0.60 -4.30 16.21
N LEU A 190 0.32 -3.67 15.47
CA LEU A 190 1.66 -3.37 15.96
C LEU A 190 1.60 -2.40 17.17
N GLY A 191 0.80 -1.34 17.06
CA GLY A 191 0.55 -0.41 18.17
C GLY A 191 -0.06 -1.13 19.38
N LEU A 192 -1.10 -1.94 19.17
CA LEU A 192 -1.72 -2.73 20.25
C LEU A 192 -0.73 -3.66 20.95
N ALA A 193 0.10 -4.37 20.18
CA ALA A 193 1.09 -5.29 20.73
C ALA A 193 2.11 -4.57 21.63
N ARG A 194 2.49 -3.33 21.28
CA ARG A 194 3.37 -2.48 22.11
C ARG A 194 2.65 -1.93 23.33
N GLY A 195 1.37 -1.56 23.20
CA GLY A 195 0.52 -1.13 24.31
C GLY A 195 0.43 -2.20 25.40
N VAL A 196 0.20 -3.45 25.01
CA VAL A 196 0.18 -4.61 25.93
C VAL A 196 1.55 -4.84 26.59
N GLN A 197 2.64 -4.59 25.86
CA GLN A 197 4.01 -4.71 26.37
C GLN A 197 4.48 -3.49 27.18
N THR A 198 3.63 -2.48 27.39
CA THR A 198 3.97 -1.20 28.05
C THR A 198 5.13 -0.44 27.39
N GLN A 199 5.33 -0.64 26.09
CA GLN A 199 6.37 0.00 25.27
C GLN A 199 5.80 1.02 24.28
N ALA A 200 4.49 1.31 24.36
CA ALA A 200 3.81 2.20 23.42
C ALA A 200 4.24 3.66 23.59
N GLN A 201 4.57 4.29 22.47
CA GLN A 201 4.81 5.72 22.34
C GLN A 201 3.51 6.45 21.99
N ILE A 202 3.53 7.79 22.00
CA ILE A 202 2.37 8.63 21.60
C ILE A 202 1.93 8.31 20.17
N SER A 203 2.88 8.05 19.27
CA SER A 203 2.62 7.64 17.89
C SER A 203 1.82 6.33 17.84
N ASP A 204 2.15 5.33 18.67
CA ASP A 204 1.41 4.07 18.75
C ASP A 204 -0.04 4.30 19.19
N TRP A 205 -0.26 5.10 20.23
CA TRP A 205 -1.60 5.44 20.70
C TRP A 205 -2.42 6.18 19.65
N PHE A 206 -1.80 7.11 18.92
CA PHE A 206 -2.44 7.76 17.79
C PHE A 206 -2.85 6.75 16.71
N ALA A 207 -1.94 5.84 16.31
CA ALA A 207 -2.25 4.83 15.31
C ALA A 207 -3.39 3.91 15.75
N ILE A 208 -3.38 3.45 17.01
CA ILE A 208 -4.46 2.63 17.58
C ILE A 208 -5.79 3.39 17.51
N ALA A 209 -5.81 4.65 17.97
CA ALA A 209 -7.03 5.44 17.98
C ALA A 209 -7.56 5.71 16.56
N TYR A 210 -6.68 6.16 15.65
CA TYR A 210 -7.06 6.51 14.29
C TYR A 210 -7.59 5.29 13.52
N PHE A 211 -6.79 4.21 13.44
CA PHE A 211 -7.19 3.01 12.70
C PHE A 211 -8.31 2.23 13.40
N GLY A 212 -8.41 2.32 14.74
CA GLY A 212 -9.51 1.75 15.50
C GLY A 212 -10.84 2.45 15.21
N VAL A 213 -10.87 3.79 15.24
CA VAL A 213 -12.06 4.58 14.89
C VAL A 213 -12.43 4.37 13.42
N LEU A 214 -11.46 4.43 12.51
CA LEU A 214 -11.72 4.20 11.08
C LEU A 214 -12.24 2.77 10.83
N GLY A 215 -11.66 1.76 11.48
CA GLY A 215 -12.14 0.38 11.42
C GLY A 215 -13.55 0.22 11.96
N LEU A 216 -13.89 0.91 13.05
CA LEU A 216 -15.24 0.94 13.62
C LEU A 216 -16.24 1.60 12.65
N LEU A 217 -15.87 2.71 12.02
CA LEU A 217 -16.69 3.39 11.01
C LEU A 217 -16.94 2.48 9.80
N ILE A 218 -15.92 1.79 9.32
CA ILE A 218 -16.04 0.80 8.25
C ILE A 218 -16.98 -0.35 8.65
N ALA A 219 -16.90 -0.83 9.90
CA ALA A 219 -17.73 -1.93 10.38
C ALA A 219 -19.22 -1.54 10.50
N ILE A 220 -19.50 -0.34 11.01
CA ILE A 220 -20.87 0.10 11.32
C ILE A 220 -21.55 0.77 10.12
N VAL A 221 -20.82 1.55 9.32
CA VAL A 221 -21.39 2.35 8.23
C VAL A 221 -21.32 1.57 6.92
N GLU A 222 -22.49 1.21 6.38
CA GLU A 222 -22.60 0.40 5.17
C GLU A 222 -21.86 0.99 3.96
N VAL A 223 -21.97 2.30 3.76
CA VAL A 223 -21.26 3.00 2.69
C VAL A 223 -19.75 2.74 2.76
N HIS A 224 -19.13 2.84 3.93
CA HIS A 224 -17.70 2.61 4.10
C HIS A 224 -17.32 1.14 3.89
N ARG A 225 -18.16 0.20 4.33
CA ARG A 225 -17.96 -1.23 4.04
C ARG A 225 -17.99 -1.52 2.54
N ASN A 226 -18.94 -0.92 1.82
CA ASN A 226 -19.06 -1.10 0.37
C ASN A 226 -17.87 -0.46 -0.37
N ILE A 227 -17.38 0.69 0.10
CA ILE A 227 -16.16 1.34 -0.41
C ILE A 227 -14.92 0.48 -0.12
N LEU A 228 -14.82 -0.18 1.03
CA LEU A 228 -13.66 -1.00 1.40
C LEU A 228 -13.42 -2.16 0.42
N VAL A 229 -14.49 -2.81 -0.03
CA VAL A 229 -14.41 -3.92 -0.99
C VAL A 229 -14.48 -3.40 -2.43
N SER A 230 -14.15 -2.14 -2.66
CA SER A 230 -14.16 -1.51 -3.98
C SER A 230 -12.77 -1.10 -4.43
N THR A 231 -12.68 -0.56 -5.66
CA THR A 231 -11.46 0.07 -6.17
C THR A 231 -11.37 1.55 -5.84
N SER A 232 -12.30 2.09 -5.06
CA SER A 232 -12.27 3.49 -4.68
C SER A 232 -10.95 3.84 -3.97
N PRO A 233 -10.31 4.98 -4.32
CA PRO A 233 -9.13 5.46 -3.63
C PRO A 233 -9.45 6.08 -2.25
N ASP A 234 -10.72 6.29 -1.89
CA ASP A 234 -11.11 7.08 -0.71
C ASP A 234 -10.57 6.49 0.61
N LEU A 235 -10.79 5.20 0.85
CA LEU A 235 -10.26 4.53 2.04
C LEU A 235 -8.74 4.34 2.03
N PRO A 236 -8.11 3.94 0.91
CA PRO A 236 -6.65 3.99 0.77
C PRO A 236 -6.04 5.35 1.12
N ILE A 237 -6.67 6.44 0.70
CA ILE A 237 -6.25 7.81 1.06
C ILE A 237 -6.47 8.04 2.57
N ALA A 238 -7.60 7.63 3.14
CA ALA A 238 -7.81 7.73 4.59
C ALA A 238 -6.74 6.96 5.38
N PHE A 239 -6.37 5.75 4.94
CA PHE A 239 -5.27 5.01 5.56
C PHE A 239 -3.95 5.77 5.46
N LEU A 240 -3.64 6.32 4.28
CA LEU A 240 -2.43 7.11 4.07
C LEU A 240 -2.40 8.38 4.93
N ILE A 241 -3.53 9.08 5.10
CA ILE A 241 -3.65 10.23 6.02
C ILE A 241 -3.25 9.81 7.44
N GLY A 242 -3.75 8.67 7.91
CA GLY A 242 -3.36 8.10 9.20
C GLY A 242 -1.85 7.84 9.31
N ILE A 243 -1.25 7.25 8.28
CA ILE A 243 0.20 6.98 8.25
C ILE A 243 1.03 8.26 8.20
N VAL A 244 0.62 9.26 7.42
CA VAL A 244 1.33 10.55 7.35
C VAL A 244 1.26 11.26 8.70
N ALA A 245 0.09 11.34 9.31
CA ALA A 245 -0.07 11.94 10.64
C ALA A 245 0.75 11.20 11.71
N TRP A 246 0.72 9.86 11.68
CA TRP A 246 1.55 9.02 12.55
C TRP A 246 3.04 9.30 12.35
N ALA A 247 3.51 9.37 11.10
CA ALA A 247 4.91 9.64 10.77
C ALA A 247 5.35 11.04 11.23
N VAL A 248 4.48 12.05 11.10
CA VAL A 248 4.73 13.41 11.63
C VAL A 248 4.93 13.37 13.14
N ILE A 249 4.11 12.61 13.88
CA ILE A 249 4.26 12.46 15.33
C ILE A 249 5.58 11.75 15.68
N VAL A 250 5.97 10.71 14.94
CA VAL A 250 7.26 10.03 15.15
C VAL A 250 8.42 11.00 14.94
N ILE A 251 8.41 11.77 13.85
CA ILE A 251 9.47 12.74 13.53
C ILE A 251 9.52 13.86 14.57
N ALA A 252 8.37 14.39 14.99
CA ALA A 252 8.30 15.48 15.96
C ALA A 252 8.78 15.08 17.37
N ASN A 253 8.70 13.79 17.71
CA ASN A 253 9.16 13.26 19.00
C ASN A 253 10.54 12.59 18.92
N ALA A 254 11.19 12.61 17.75
CA ALA A 254 12.54 12.07 17.61
C ALA A 254 13.55 12.94 18.40
N PRO A 255 14.54 12.34 19.07
CA PRO A 255 15.61 13.09 19.72
C PRO A 255 16.27 14.04 18.72
N ALA A 256 16.56 15.27 19.13
CA ALA A 256 17.28 16.22 18.28
C ALA A 256 18.60 15.58 17.81
N ALA A 257 18.83 15.57 16.49
CA ALA A 257 20.08 15.06 15.95
C ALA A 257 21.26 15.80 16.60
N PRO A 258 22.33 15.10 17.04
CA PRO A 258 23.50 15.77 17.59
C PRO A 258 24.02 16.77 16.56
N SER A 259 24.22 18.02 16.98
CA SER A 259 24.76 19.07 16.12
C SER A 259 26.09 18.60 15.52
N PRO A 260 26.31 18.71 14.20
CA PRO A 260 27.61 18.41 13.62
C PRO A 260 28.65 19.30 14.31
N LYS A 261 29.65 18.68 14.93
CA LYS A 261 30.83 19.36 15.46
C LYS A 261 31.74 19.78 14.31
#